data_AF-A0A947RQY1-F1
#
_entry.id   AF-A0A947RQY1-F1
#
_cell.length_a   1.000
_cell.length_b   1.000
_cell.length_c   1.000
_cell.angle_alpha   90.00
_cell.angle_beta   90.00
_cell.angle_gamma   90.00
#
_symmetry.space_group_name_H-M   'P 1'
#
loop_
_entity.id
_entity.type
_entity.pdbx_description
1 polymer ?
#
loop_
_entity_poly.entity_id
_entity_poly.type
_entity_poly.pdbx_seq_one_letter_code
_entity_poly.pdbx_strand_id
1 'polypeptide(L)'
;MAARDLTRREFIELLARLGVAAGAAGCLLSPPWPAGRFLPGAVDAVARTDLDELIRQAPLARYWIAAGAAGENDCLKCHADGEADVAAPYAHKGRQVKCLLCAQECLIADGERGRCRARVNVGGELRTLVYG
;
A
#
# COMPACT_ATOMS: atom_id res chain seq x y z
N MET A 1 34.80 18.85 -32.95
CA MET A 1 35.47 18.33 -31.73
C MET A 1 35.36 16.82 -31.77
N ALA A 2 36.46 16.09 -31.98
CA ALA A 2 36.44 14.64 -32.04
C ALA A 2 36.23 14.05 -30.63
N ALA A 3 35.29 13.11 -30.49
CA ALA A 3 35.11 12.38 -29.24
C ALA A 3 36.36 11.53 -29.00
N ARG A 4 36.98 11.69 -27.81
CA ARG A 4 38.10 10.86 -27.39
C ARG A 4 37.53 9.61 -26.72
N ASP A 5 37.98 8.42 -27.14
CA ASP A 5 37.58 7.17 -26.51
C ASP A 5 38.12 7.12 -25.07
N LEU A 6 37.22 7.02 -24.10
CA LEU A 6 37.56 6.92 -22.68
C LEU A 6 38.03 5.50 -22.37
N THR A 7 39.20 5.38 -21.75
CA THR A 7 39.62 4.09 -21.20
C THR A 7 38.75 3.72 -19.99
N ARG A 8 38.65 2.41 -19.67
CA ARG A 8 37.88 1.93 -18.51
C ARG A 8 38.29 2.62 -17.19
N ARG A 9 39.59 2.90 -17.01
CA ARG A 9 40.09 3.59 -15.81
C ARG A 9 39.61 5.04 -15.77
N GLU A 10 39.72 5.77 -16.88
CA GLU A 10 39.26 7.16 -16.97
C GLU A 10 37.75 7.28 -16.79
N PHE A 11 36.99 6.30 -17.30
CA PHE A 11 35.54 6.24 -17.07
C PHE A 11 35.19 6.06 -15.58
N ILE A 12 35.90 5.17 -14.87
CA ILE A 12 35.69 4.95 -13.43
C ILE A 12 36.10 6.17 -12.61
N GLU A 13 37.23 6.81 -12.95
CA GLU A 13 37.68 8.03 -12.28
C GLU A 13 36.71 9.21 -12.52
N LEU A 14 36.19 9.34 -13.74
CA LEU A 14 35.19 10.34 -14.09
C LEU A 14 33.89 10.09 -13.32
N LEU A 15 33.40 8.86 -13.25
CA LEU A 15 32.21 8.50 -12.46
C LEU A 15 32.41 8.76 -10.96
N ALA A 16 33.58 8.45 -10.41
CA ALA A 16 33.86 8.72 -8.99
C ALA A 16 33.83 10.22 -8.68
N ARG A 17 34.42 11.05 -9.55
CA ARG A 17 34.42 12.52 -9.40
C ARG A 17 33.03 13.13 -9.59
N LEU A 18 32.32 12.70 -10.61
CA LEU A 18 30.94 13.16 -10.88
C LEU A 18 29.97 12.68 -9.80
N GLY A 19 30.15 11.47 -9.26
CA GLY A 19 29.35 10.93 -8.17
C GLY A 19 29.53 11.73 -6.87
N VAL A 20 30.76 12.14 -6.53
CA VAL A 20 31.02 13.02 -5.39
C VAL A 20 30.41 14.41 -5.61
N ALA A 21 30.53 14.98 -6.81
CA ALA A 21 29.95 16.28 -7.14
C ALA A 21 28.40 16.25 -7.11
N ALA A 22 27.78 15.20 -7.67
CA ALA A 22 26.34 15.00 -7.66
C ALA A 22 25.81 14.71 -6.25
N GLY A 23 26.55 13.93 -5.45
CA GLY A 23 26.23 13.68 -4.04
C GLY A 23 26.34 14.93 -3.18
N ALA A 24 27.38 15.73 -3.37
CA ALA A 24 27.56 17.01 -2.67
C ALA A 24 26.49 18.03 -3.08
N ALA A 25 26.17 18.15 -4.37
CA ALA A 25 25.07 18.97 -4.85
C ALA A 25 23.72 18.48 -4.30
N GLY A 26 23.50 17.17 -4.23
CA GLY A 26 22.34 16.58 -3.58
C GLY A 26 22.23 16.94 -2.10
N CYS A 27 23.32 16.95 -1.34
CA CYS A 27 23.34 17.37 0.06
C CYS A 27 23.14 18.89 0.26
N LEU A 28 23.58 19.70 -0.71
CA LEU A 28 23.44 21.17 -0.68
C LEU A 28 22.08 21.66 -1.19
N LEU A 29 21.48 20.95 -2.15
CA LEU A 29 20.18 21.25 -2.76
C LEU A 29 19.02 20.49 -2.11
N SER A 30 19.29 19.44 -1.34
CA SER A 30 18.31 18.91 -0.40
C SER A 30 18.00 20.02 0.60
N PRO A 31 16.71 20.27 0.91
CA PRO A 31 16.36 21.29 1.88
C PRO A 31 17.14 21.01 3.17
N PRO A 32 17.77 22.05 3.74
CA PRO A 32 18.74 21.85 4.80
C PRO A 32 18.05 21.12 5.95
N TRP A 33 18.75 20.19 6.59
CA TRP A 33 18.31 19.51 7.82
C TRP A 33 17.69 20.47 8.89
N PRO A 34 18.02 21.78 8.97
CA PRO A 34 17.25 22.74 9.78
C PRO A 34 15.99 23.36 9.14
N ALA A 35 15.70 23.22 7.84
CA ALA A 35 14.46 23.72 7.23
C ALA A 35 13.21 23.06 7.84
N GLY A 36 13.27 21.78 8.20
CA GLY A 36 12.21 21.13 8.99
C GLY A 36 12.05 21.71 10.41
N ARG A 37 13.06 22.46 10.90
CA ARG A 37 13.05 23.15 12.21
C ARG A 37 12.55 24.60 12.11
N PHE A 38 12.67 25.27 10.96
CA PHE A 38 12.25 26.66 10.77
C PHE A 38 10.99 26.83 9.91
N LEU A 39 10.64 25.84 9.10
CA LEU A 39 9.44 25.78 8.26
C LEU A 39 8.80 24.38 8.42
N PRO A 40 8.05 24.15 9.52
CA PRO A 40 7.31 22.90 9.67
C PRO A 40 6.38 22.72 8.45
N GLY A 41 6.57 21.63 7.70
CA GLY A 41 5.77 21.28 6.52
C GLY A 41 6.45 21.42 5.15
N ALA A 42 7.62 22.07 5.03
CA ALA A 42 8.29 22.22 3.72
C ALA A 42 8.84 20.89 3.17
N VAL A 43 9.27 19.98 4.04
CA VAL A 43 9.68 18.61 3.68
C VAL A 43 8.48 17.68 3.41
N ASP A 44 7.30 18.03 3.92
CA ASP A 44 6.06 17.26 3.72
C ASP A 44 5.47 17.49 2.32
N ALA A 45 5.81 18.63 1.69
CA ALA A 45 5.28 19.02 0.38
C ALA A 45 5.82 18.19 -0.80
N VAL A 46 6.94 17.49 -0.64
CA VAL A 46 7.59 16.76 -1.75
C VAL A 46 7.29 15.25 -1.72
N ALA A 47 6.73 14.71 -0.62
CA ALA A 47 6.72 13.26 -0.41
C ALA A 47 5.42 12.66 0.16
N ARG A 48 4.26 13.32 0.05
CA ARG A 48 2.99 12.75 0.57
C ARG A 48 1.90 12.70 -0.49
N THR A 49 1.88 11.63 -1.30
CA THR A 49 0.57 10.99 -1.49
C THR A 49 0.23 10.39 -0.14
N ASP A 50 -0.75 10.99 0.53
CA ASP A 50 -1.30 10.44 1.78
C ASP A 50 -1.67 8.97 1.56
N LEU A 51 -1.23 8.10 2.48
CA LEU A 51 -1.52 6.66 2.40
C LEU A 51 -3.02 6.41 2.33
N ASP A 52 -3.81 7.23 3.01
CA ASP A 52 -5.26 7.13 3.00
C ASP A 52 -5.84 7.46 1.62
N GLU A 53 -5.23 8.41 0.90
CA GLU A 53 -5.62 8.74 -0.47
C GLU A 53 -5.29 7.58 -1.43
N LEU A 54 -4.12 6.95 -1.27
CA LEU A 54 -3.76 5.77 -2.06
C LEU A 54 -4.73 4.61 -1.82
N ILE A 55 -5.15 4.39 -0.57
CA ILE A 55 -6.14 3.35 -0.22
C ILE A 55 -7.52 3.69 -0.81
N ARG A 56 -7.93 4.96 -0.77
CA ARG A 56 -9.20 5.42 -1.38
C ARG A 56 -9.23 5.23 -2.90
N GLN A 57 -8.10 5.39 -3.57
CA GLN A 57 -7.98 5.22 -5.02
C GLN A 57 -7.70 3.77 -5.45
N ALA A 58 -7.35 2.89 -4.50
CA ALA A 58 -7.04 1.50 -4.79
C ALA A 58 -8.23 0.79 -5.46
N PRO A 59 -8.01 -0.03 -6.50
CA PRO A 59 -9.08 -0.75 -7.17
C PRO A 59 -9.65 -1.86 -6.26
N LEU A 60 -10.91 -2.21 -6.53
CA LEU A 60 -11.57 -3.37 -5.90
C LEU A 60 -10.79 -4.66 -6.22
N ALA A 61 -10.58 -5.48 -5.20
CA ALA A 61 -9.98 -6.79 -5.35
C ALA A 61 -11.01 -7.81 -5.85
N ARG A 62 -10.52 -8.86 -6.49
CA ARG A 62 -11.32 -10.05 -6.88
C ARG A 62 -11.28 -11.11 -5.77
N TYR A 63 -12.26 -12.02 -5.78
CA TYR A 63 -12.31 -13.22 -4.94
C TYR A 63 -12.32 -12.92 -3.43
N TRP A 64 -13.45 -12.41 -2.94
CA TRP A 64 -13.66 -12.13 -1.52
C TRP A 64 -15.16 -12.20 -1.17
N ILE A 65 -15.45 -12.30 0.14
CA ILE A 65 -16.80 -12.34 0.70
C ILE A 65 -16.91 -11.26 1.78
N ALA A 66 -17.99 -10.48 1.78
CA ALA A 66 -18.29 -9.52 2.84
C ALA A 66 -19.32 -10.10 3.83
N ALA A 67 -19.11 -9.84 5.12
CA ALA A 67 -20.16 -10.05 6.12
C ALA A 67 -21.27 -9.01 5.90
N GLY A 68 -22.49 -9.48 5.61
CA GLY A 68 -23.65 -8.62 5.45
C GLY A 68 -23.68 -7.78 4.17
N ALA A 69 -23.01 -8.20 3.09
CA ALA A 69 -23.24 -7.61 1.78
C ALA A 69 -24.73 -7.74 1.42
N ALA A 70 -25.39 -6.61 1.12
CA ALA A 70 -26.82 -6.58 0.85
C ALA A 70 -27.16 -7.50 -0.33
N GLY A 71 -27.83 -8.63 -0.04
CA GLY A 71 -28.26 -9.63 -1.02
C GLY A 71 -27.51 -10.96 -1.00
N GLU A 72 -26.42 -11.09 -0.22
CA GLU A 72 -25.72 -12.37 -0.03
C GLU A 72 -26.14 -12.99 1.31
N ASN A 73 -26.99 -14.01 1.24
CA ASN A 73 -27.59 -14.66 2.40
C ASN A 73 -26.90 -15.98 2.77
N ASP A 74 -25.76 -16.28 2.15
CA ASP A 74 -25.05 -17.55 2.30
C ASP A 74 -24.06 -17.49 3.48
N CYS A 75 -24.59 -17.72 4.68
CA CYS A 75 -23.83 -17.73 5.92
C CYS A 75 -22.73 -18.81 5.95
N LEU A 76 -22.90 -19.90 5.19
CA LEU A 76 -21.99 -21.06 5.21
C LEU A 76 -20.66 -20.80 4.51
N LYS A 77 -20.55 -19.70 3.76
CA LYS A 77 -19.27 -19.27 3.17
C LYS A 77 -18.22 -18.87 4.22
N CYS A 78 -18.68 -18.53 5.42
CA CYS A 78 -17.82 -18.11 6.54
C CYS A 78 -18.01 -18.93 7.81
N HIS A 79 -19.22 -19.45 8.07
CA HIS A 79 -19.54 -20.21 9.29
C HIS A 79 -19.67 -21.70 9.00
N ALA A 80 -19.28 -22.54 9.95
CA ALA A 80 -19.57 -23.97 9.86
C ALA A 80 -21.07 -24.25 10.12
N ASP A 81 -21.54 -25.39 9.62
CA ASP A 81 -22.89 -25.87 9.89
C ASP A 81 -23.14 -25.97 11.40
N GLY A 82 -24.19 -25.30 11.88
CA GLY A 82 -24.57 -25.29 13.30
C GLY A 82 -23.80 -24.32 14.20
N GLU A 83 -22.84 -23.56 13.67
CA GLU A 83 -22.12 -22.51 14.42
C GLU A 83 -22.91 -21.20 14.48
N ALA A 84 -23.68 -20.90 13.43
CA ALA A 84 -24.57 -19.75 13.34
C ALA A 84 -26.03 -20.19 13.46
N ASP A 85 -26.80 -19.51 14.32
CA ASP A 85 -28.25 -19.66 14.36
C ASP A 85 -28.86 -18.98 13.13
N VAL A 86 -28.97 -19.76 12.04
CA VAL A 86 -29.47 -19.33 10.73
C VAL A 86 -30.98 -19.00 10.72
N ALA A 87 -31.67 -19.13 11.86
CA ALA A 87 -33.10 -18.92 11.96
C ALA A 87 -33.53 -17.44 12.05
N ALA A 88 -32.60 -16.50 12.29
CA ALA A 88 -32.92 -15.08 12.42
C ALA A 88 -31.99 -14.19 11.56
N PRO A 89 -32.48 -13.02 11.08
CA PRO A 89 -31.64 -12.05 10.41
C PRO A 89 -30.56 -11.54 11.39
N TYR A 90 -29.36 -12.08 11.26
CA TYR A 90 -28.21 -11.69 12.05
C TYR A 90 -27.39 -10.64 11.29
N ALA A 91 -27.34 -9.43 11.84
CA ALA A 91 -26.46 -8.39 11.33
C ALA A 91 -25.11 -8.46 12.06
N HIS A 92 -24.03 -8.77 11.35
CA HIS A 92 -22.68 -8.65 11.89
C HIS A 92 -22.45 -7.21 12.37
N LYS A 93 -21.96 -7.05 13.61
CA LYS A 93 -21.65 -5.72 14.19
C LYS A 93 -20.51 -4.99 13.48
N GLY A 94 -19.71 -5.69 12.66
CA GLY A 94 -18.57 -5.14 11.95
C GLY A 94 -18.55 -5.55 10.47
N ARG A 95 -17.95 -4.70 9.64
CA ARG A 95 -17.80 -4.92 8.19
C ARG A 95 -16.58 -5.78 7.89
N GLN A 96 -16.65 -7.05 8.27
CA GLN A 96 -15.55 -7.98 8.05
C GLN A 96 -15.56 -8.53 6.63
N VAL A 97 -14.37 -8.80 6.10
CA VAL A 97 -14.18 -9.37 4.77
C VAL A 97 -13.31 -10.62 4.85
N LYS A 98 -13.76 -11.72 4.25
CA LYS A 98 -12.94 -12.91 4.03
C LYS A 98 -12.28 -12.83 2.64
N CYS A 99 -10.96 -12.74 2.60
CA CYS A 99 -10.19 -12.77 1.35
C CYS A 99 -10.00 -14.21 0.89
N LEU A 100 -10.30 -14.55 -0.37
CA LEU A 100 -10.17 -15.91 -0.92
C LEU A 100 -9.05 -16.04 -1.95
N LEU A 101 -8.28 -14.98 -2.19
CA LEU A 101 -7.31 -14.93 -3.27
C LEU A 101 -6.00 -15.67 -2.95
N CYS A 102 -5.70 -15.94 -1.68
CA CYS A 102 -4.55 -16.76 -1.30
C CYS A 102 -4.92 -17.75 -0.19
N ALA A 103 -4.09 -18.77 -0.03
CA ALA A 103 -4.32 -19.87 0.91
C ALA A 103 -4.43 -19.47 2.39
N GLN A 104 -4.12 -18.21 2.75
CA GLN A 104 -4.26 -17.75 4.13
C GLN A 104 -5.72 -17.47 4.52
N GLU A 105 -6.58 -17.23 3.52
CA GLU A 105 -8.01 -16.96 3.71
C GLU A 105 -8.34 -15.96 4.84
N CYS A 106 -7.61 -14.84 4.89
CA CYS A 106 -7.70 -13.90 6.01
C CYS A 106 -9.13 -13.38 6.20
N LEU A 107 -9.61 -13.40 7.45
CA LEU A 107 -10.73 -12.57 7.89
C LEU A 107 -10.18 -11.20 8.32
N ILE A 108 -10.54 -10.16 7.58
CA ILE A 108 -9.96 -8.82 7.69
C ILE A 108 -11.03 -7.88 8.25
N ALA A 109 -10.75 -7.24 9.39
CA ALA A 109 -11.62 -6.23 9.98
C ALA A 109 -11.61 -4.94 9.13
N ASP A 110 -12.60 -4.06 9.33
CA ASP A 110 -12.67 -2.79 8.62
C ASP A 110 -11.45 -1.91 8.92
N GLY A 111 -10.82 -1.34 7.89
CA GLY A 111 -9.58 -0.56 7.98
C GLY A 111 -8.30 -1.39 8.08
N GLU A 112 -8.40 -2.70 8.31
CA GLU A 112 -7.25 -3.56 8.51
C GLU A 112 -6.72 -4.18 7.21
N ARG A 113 -5.48 -4.69 7.28
CA ARG A 113 -4.82 -5.38 6.16
C ARG A 113 -4.74 -6.88 6.40
N GLY A 114 -4.83 -7.64 5.31
CA GLY A 114 -4.56 -9.07 5.35
C GLY A 114 -3.08 -9.36 5.66
N ARG A 115 -2.77 -10.62 5.99
CA ARG A 115 -1.40 -11.05 6.33
C ARG A 115 -0.37 -10.76 5.23
N CYS A 116 -0.79 -10.80 3.97
CA CYS A 116 0.08 -10.48 2.83
C CYS A 116 0.37 -8.99 2.67
N ARG A 117 -0.33 -8.10 3.40
CA ARG A 117 -0.28 -6.63 3.31
C ARG A 117 -0.61 -6.01 1.95
N ALA A 118 -0.92 -6.84 0.96
CA ALA A 118 -1.28 -6.45 -0.39
C ALA A 118 -2.76 -6.10 -0.56
N ARG A 119 -3.62 -6.47 0.40
CA ARG A 119 -5.04 -6.13 0.40
C ARG A 119 -5.47 -5.51 1.73
N VAL A 120 -6.43 -4.59 1.65
CA VAL A 120 -7.00 -3.84 2.77
C VAL A 120 -8.53 -3.90 2.67
N ASN A 121 -9.20 -4.04 3.79
CA ASN A 121 -10.65 -3.90 3.87
C ASN A 121 -11.00 -2.43 4.13
N VAL A 122 -11.82 -1.85 3.25
CA VAL A 122 -12.25 -0.46 3.33
C VAL A 122 -13.77 -0.42 3.30
N GLY A 123 -14.40 -0.19 4.45
CA GLY A 123 -15.84 -0.10 4.56
C GLY A 123 -16.58 -1.39 4.21
N GLY A 124 -15.94 -2.56 4.36
CA GLY A 124 -16.50 -3.84 3.94
C GLY A 124 -16.20 -4.21 2.49
N GLU A 125 -15.37 -3.43 1.78
CA GLU A 125 -14.89 -3.76 0.44
C GLU A 125 -13.41 -4.13 0.46
N LEU A 126 -13.04 -5.24 -0.19
CA LEU A 126 -11.63 -5.58 -0.34
C LEU A 126 -10.99 -4.76 -1.46
N ARG A 127 -9.90 -4.05 -1.16
CA ARG A 127 -9.12 -3.29 -2.15
C ARG A 127 -7.70 -3.81 -2.25
N THR A 128 -7.11 -3.73 -3.44
CA THR A 128 -5.74 -4.18 -3.71
C THR A 128 -4.76 -3.02 -3.79
N LEU A 129 -3.69 -3.09 -3.00
CA LEU A 129 -2.63 -2.07 -2.92
C LEU A 129 -1.47 -2.33 -3.88
N VAL A 130 -1.53 -3.47 -4.54
CA VAL A 130 -0.61 -3.87 -5.60
C VAL A 130 -1.42 -4.18 -6.85
N TYR A 131 -0.75 -4.14 -7.99
CA TYR A 131 -1.31 -4.68 -9.22
C TYR A 131 -1.63 -6.16 -9.00
N GLY A 132 -2.91 -6.51 -9.06
CA GLY A 132 -3.44 -7.86 -8.82
C GLY A 132 -3.86 -8.57 -10.09
#